data_AF-A0A4D5RA38-F1
#
_entry.id   AF-A0A4D5RA38-F1
#
_cell.length_a   1.000
_cell.length_b   1.000
_cell.length_c   1.000
_cell.angle_alpha   90.00
_cell.angle_beta   90.00
_cell.angle_gamma   90.00
#
_symmetry.space_group_name_H-M   'P 1'
#
loop_
_entity.id
_entity.type
_entity.pdbx_description
1 polymer ?
#
loop_
_entity_poly.entity_id
_entity_poly.type
_entity_poly.pdbx_seq_one_letter_code
_entity_poly.pdbx_strand_id
1 'polypeptide(L)'
;MTSFVVPAIVTCSFLLGIFVTVGEAAAGIEIVTPLPGKPNECPLRDGSTLPVGKTAPIPDQCAQRTCSKSGDKLMLDYASCGAIDPPPGCSLVEDKTKPYPDCCPKSKCS
;
A
#
# COMPACT_ATOMS: atom_id res chain seq x y z
N MET A 1 22.57 -5.23 -12.05
CA MET A 1 21.81 -5.23 -10.77
C MET A 1 21.02 -3.94 -10.78
N THR A 2 19.71 -4.05 -10.74
CA THR A 2 18.73 -3.15 -11.37
C THR A 2 18.83 -1.70 -10.90
N SER A 3 19.17 -0.81 -11.85
CA SER A 3 18.94 0.62 -11.80
C SER A 3 17.47 0.92 -11.51
N PHE A 4 17.21 1.69 -10.46
CA PHE A 4 16.04 2.56 -10.43
C PHE A 4 16.53 4.00 -10.30
N VAL A 5 16.42 4.66 -11.43
CA VAL A 5 16.44 6.10 -11.65
C VAL A 5 15.70 6.84 -10.53
N VAL A 6 16.43 7.32 -9.52
CA VAL A 6 15.98 8.46 -8.71
C VAL A 6 16.29 9.68 -9.58
N PRO A 7 15.30 10.30 -10.24
CA PRO A 7 15.59 11.28 -11.25
C PRO A 7 16.25 12.49 -10.57
N ALA A 8 17.28 12.97 -11.24
CA ALA A 8 18.09 14.14 -10.94
C ALA A 8 17.26 15.45 -11.01
N ILE A 9 16.21 15.57 -10.20
CA ILE A 9 15.37 16.78 -10.06
C ILE A 9 15.82 17.59 -8.83
N VAL A 10 16.75 17.06 -8.03
CA VAL A 10 17.14 17.61 -6.72
C VAL A 10 18.03 18.86 -6.80
N THR A 11 18.53 19.29 -7.95
CA THR A 11 19.56 20.35 -7.99
C THR A 11 19.12 21.74 -8.48
N CYS A 12 17.84 22.00 -8.78
CA CYS A 12 17.48 23.33 -9.30
C CYS A 12 16.11 23.82 -8.83
N SER A 13 16.01 24.33 -7.60
CA SER A 13 15.15 25.48 -7.21
C SER A 13 15.25 25.73 -5.71
N PHE A 14 16.13 26.66 -5.36
CA PHE A 14 16.17 27.35 -4.07
C PHE A 14 14.85 28.14 -3.87
N LEU A 15 14.25 28.10 -2.68
CA LEU A 15 13.25 29.06 -2.14
C LEU A 15 11.75 28.92 -2.48
N LEU A 16 11.13 27.74 -2.30
CA LEU A 16 9.71 27.68 -1.91
C LEU A 16 9.46 26.43 -1.08
N GLY A 17 9.30 26.61 0.24
CA GLY A 17 9.13 25.56 1.22
C GLY A 17 7.82 24.78 1.02
N ILE A 18 7.89 23.69 0.26
CA ILE A 18 6.89 22.64 0.28
C ILE A 18 7.36 21.65 1.36
N PHE A 19 6.70 21.66 2.52
CA PHE A 19 6.79 20.56 3.48
C PHE A 19 6.21 19.32 2.80
N VAL A 20 7.04 18.56 2.08
CA VAL A 20 6.67 17.21 1.63
C VAL A 20 6.70 16.34 2.87
N THR A 21 5.57 16.23 3.57
CA THR A 21 5.41 15.23 4.62
C THR A 21 5.45 13.87 3.95
N VAL A 22 6.53 13.13 4.18
CA VAL A 22 6.70 11.76 3.68
C VAL A 22 5.60 10.91 4.32
N GLY A 23 4.58 10.54 3.55
CA GLY A 23 3.59 9.57 4.00
C GLY A 23 4.22 8.20 3.92
N GLU A 24 4.68 7.63 5.04
CA GLU A 24 5.22 6.27 5.09
C GLU A 24 4.08 5.25 5.08
N ALA A 25 3.40 5.16 3.94
CA ALA A 25 2.54 4.05 3.60
C ALA A 25 3.02 3.47 2.27
N ALA A 26 3.34 2.18 2.26
CA ALA A 26 3.65 1.50 1.02
C ALA A 26 2.33 1.17 0.31
N ALA A 27 2.01 1.98 -0.70
CA ALA A 27 0.86 1.80 -1.57
C ALA A 27 1.28 1.28 -2.94
N GLY A 28 0.49 0.37 -3.50
CA GLY A 28 0.70 -0.18 -4.84
C GLY A 28 -0.61 -0.23 -5.60
N ILE A 29 -0.55 -0.17 -6.93
CA ILE A 29 -1.74 -0.23 -7.77
C ILE A 29 -1.50 -1.27 -8.87
N GLU A 30 -2.44 -2.19 -9.04
CA GLU A 30 -2.44 -3.17 -10.12
C GLU A 30 -3.68 -2.99 -10.99
N ILE A 31 -3.49 -2.83 -12.30
CA ILE A 31 -4.61 -2.83 -13.24
C ILE A 31 -4.99 -4.28 -13.52
N VAL A 32 -6.26 -4.63 -13.29
CA VAL A 32 -6.79 -5.98 -13.50
C VAL A 32 -7.80 -6.01 -14.63
N THR A 33 -7.79 -7.09 -15.39
CA THR A 33 -8.79 -7.32 -16.46
C THR A 33 -10.05 -7.92 -15.84
N PRO A 34 -11.26 -7.36 -16.11
CA PRO A 34 -12.51 -7.93 -15.61
C PRO A 34 -12.78 -9.33 -16.19
N LEU A 35 -13.48 -10.15 -15.43
CA LEU A 35 -14.01 -11.42 -15.92
C LEU A 35 -15.22 -11.20 -16.84
N PRO A 36 -15.46 -12.07 -17.83
CA PRO A 36 -16.64 -11.98 -18.69
C PRO A 36 -17.92 -12.06 -17.85
N GLY A 37 -18.81 -11.08 -18.00
CA GLY A 37 -20.05 -10.97 -17.22
C GLY A 37 -19.91 -10.32 -15.83
N LYS A 38 -18.68 -9.97 -15.41
CA LYS A 38 -18.40 -9.34 -14.10
C LYS A 38 -17.54 -8.08 -14.22
N PRO A 39 -18.04 -7.01 -14.87
CA PRO A 39 -17.27 -5.79 -15.13
C PRO A 39 -17.01 -4.91 -13.90
N ASN A 40 -17.63 -5.23 -12.76
CA ASN A 40 -17.50 -4.47 -11.50
C ASN A 40 -16.93 -5.34 -10.37
N GLU A 41 -16.18 -6.39 -10.71
CA GLU A 41 -15.51 -7.25 -9.75
C GLU A 41 -14.05 -7.43 -10.17
N CYS A 42 -13.11 -7.10 -9.27
CA CYS A 42 -11.70 -7.35 -9.48
C CYS A 42 -11.41 -8.84 -9.24
N PRO A 43 -10.84 -9.58 -10.22
CA PRO A 43 -10.36 -10.93 -9.97
C PRO A 43 -9.13 -10.89 -9.05
N LEU A 44 -9.08 -11.83 -8.10
CA LEU A 44 -8.00 -11.99 -7.14
C LEU A 44 -7.15 -13.21 -7.50
N ARG A 45 -5.89 -13.24 -7.05
CA ARG A 45 -4.95 -14.34 -7.33
C ARG A 45 -5.41 -15.70 -6.80
N ASP A 46 -6.21 -15.69 -5.74
CA ASP A 46 -6.81 -16.88 -5.13
C ASP A 46 -8.05 -17.39 -5.89
N GLY A 47 -8.41 -16.76 -7.03
CA GLY A 47 -9.54 -17.14 -7.87
C GLY A 47 -10.88 -16.59 -7.40
N SER A 48 -10.94 -15.97 -6.22
CA SER A 48 -12.10 -15.21 -5.77
C SER A 48 -12.21 -13.85 -6.47
N THR A 49 -13.32 -13.17 -6.28
CA THR A 49 -13.55 -11.83 -6.82
C THR A 49 -13.89 -10.85 -5.72
N LEU A 50 -13.43 -9.60 -5.87
CA LEU A 50 -13.70 -8.51 -4.94
C LEU A 50 -14.55 -7.44 -5.66
N PRO A 51 -15.77 -7.12 -5.18
CA PRO A 51 -16.59 -6.07 -5.79
C PRO A 51 -15.92 -4.70 -5.72
N VAL A 52 -16.14 -3.86 -6.73
CA VAL A 52 -15.67 -2.46 -6.72
C VAL A 52 -16.19 -1.73 -5.47
N GLY A 53 -15.31 -0.95 -4.86
CA GLY A 53 -15.54 -0.22 -3.61
C GLY A 53 -15.40 -1.08 -2.35
N LYS A 54 -15.07 -2.38 -2.47
CA LYS A 54 -14.82 -3.24 -1.32
C LYS A 54 -13.33 -3.39 -1.06
N THR A 55 -13.02 -3.53 0.22
CA THR A 55 -11.68 -3.76 0.75
C THR A 55 -11.63 -5.12 1.41
N ALA A 56 -10.54 -5.85 1.20
CA ALA A 56 -10.29 -7.16 1.79
C ALA A 56 -8.84 -7.25 2.30
N PRO A 57 -8.59 -7.99 3.38
CA PRO A 57 -7.22 -8.27 3.83
C PRO A 57 -6.49 -9.16 2.81
N ILE A 58 -5.17 -9.05 2.79
CA ILE A 58 -4.31 -9.97 2.04
C ILE A 58 -3.92 -11.12 3.00
N PRO A 59 -4.18 -12.39 2.64
CA PRO A 59 -3.80 -13.52 3.47
C PRO A 59 -2.31 -13.50 3.81
N ASP A 60 -1.99 -13.85 5.06
CA ASP A 60 -0.62 -13.95 5.59
C ASP A 60 0.19 -12.64 5.58
N GLN A 61 -0.45 -11.48 5.36
CA GLN A 61 0.21 -10.17 5.33
C GLN A 61 -0.57 -9.13 6.13
N CYS A 62 0.15 -8.24 6.83
CA CYS A 62 -0.46 -7.02 7.40
C CYS A 62 -0.65 -5.97 6.30
N ALA A 63 -1.58 -6.27 5.40
CA ALA A 63 -1.89 -5.46 4.24
C ALA A 63 -3.35 -5.68 3.82
N GLN A 64 -3.88 -4.72 3.07
CA GLN A 64 -5.21 -4.80 2.50
C GLN A 64 -5.19 -4.41 1.03
N ARG A 65 -6.20 -4.87 0.30
CA ARG A 65 -6.45 -4.52 -1.10
C ARG A 65 -7.86 -3.98 -1.25
N THR A 66 -8.03 -2.93 -2.04
CA THR A 66 -9.32 -2.35 -2.37
C THR A 66 -9.53 -2.46 -3.87
N CYS A 67 -10.69 -2.98 -4.29
CA CYS A 67 -11.05 -2.95 -5.70
C CYS A 67 -11.63 -1.57 -6.03
N SER A 68 -11.00 -0.84 -6.93
CA SER A 68 -11.47 0.44 -7.44
C SER A 68 -11.68 0.39 -8.94
N LYS A 69 -12.42 1.35 -9.46
CA LYS A 69 -12.71 1.49 -10.88
C LYS A 69 -12.38 2.91 -11.32
N SER A 70 -11.52 3.04 -12.32
CA SER A 70 -11.13 4.31 -12.91
C SER A 70 -11.44 4.28 -14.40
N GLY A 71 -12.52 4.96 -14.80
CA GLY A 71 -13.09 4.83 -16.13
C GLY A 71 -13.52 3.39 -16.41
N ASP A 72 -13.03 2.81 -17.51
CA ASP A 72 -13.29 1.43 -17.91
C ASP A 72 -12.31 0.41 -17.32
N LYS A 73 -11.35 0.86 -16.50
CA LYS A 73 -10.32 -0.01 -15.91
C LYS A 73 -10.67 -0.37 -14.48
N LEU A 74 -10.49 -1.65 -14.14
CA LEU A 74 -10.49 -2.12 -12.76
C LEU A 74 -9.07 -2.10 -12.21
N MET A 75 -8.96 -1.70 -10.94
CA MET A 75 -7.69 -1.51 -10.25
C MET A 75 -7.77 -2.15 -8.87
N LEU A 76 -6.71 -2.81 -8.45
CA LEU A 76 -6.49 -3.25 -7.08
C LEU A 76 -5.50 -2.28 -6.43
N ASP A 77 -6.00 -1.50 -5.49
CA ASP A 77 -5.19 -0.62 -4.65
C ASP A 77 -4.74 -1.38 -3.42
N TYR A 78 -3.44 -1.61 -3.30
CA TYR A 78 -2.80 -2.26 -2.18
C TYR A 78 -2.30 -1.22 -1.18
N ALA A 79 -2.54 -1.48 0.09
CA ALA A 79 -2.00 -0.69 1.20
C ALA A 79 -1.32 -1.64 2.20
N SER A 80 -0.07 -1.32 2.53
CA SER A 80 0.76 -2.05 3.48
C SER A 80 1.49 -1.10 4.41
N CYS A 81 2.00 -1.62 5.52
CA CYS A 81 2.69 -0.82 6.52
C CYS A 81 3.93 -0.13 5.94
N GLY A 82 4.19 1.10 6.38
CA GLY A 82 5.47 1.75 6.14
C GLY A 82 6.63 1.00 6.80
N ALA A 83 7.82 1.14 6.22
CA ALA A 83 9.04 0.71 6.89
C ALA A 83 9.36 1.70 8.01
N ILE A 84 9.60 1.20 9.22
CA ILE A 84 9.99 2.02 10.36
C ILE A 84 11.23 1.41 11.03
N ASP A 85 12.16 2.27 11.43
CA ASP A 85 13.30 1.90 12.27
C ASP A 85 13.07 2.42 13.69
N PRO A 86 13.13 1.56 14.72
CA PRO A 86 12.95 2.01 16.09
C PRO A 86 14.17 2.84 16.54
N PRO A 87 13.97 3.92 17.31
CA PRO A 87 15.08 4.67 17.90
C PRO A 87 15.85 3.82 18.93
N PRO A 88 17.08 4.22 19.31
CA PRO A 88 17.89 3.50 20.29
C PRO A 88 17.14 3.26 21.61
N GLY A 89 17.17 2.02 22.12
CA GLY A 89 16.46 1.63 23.35
C GLY A 89 14.99 1.26 23.16
N CYS A 90 14.48 1.30 21.92
CA CYS A 90 13.11 0.90 21.59
C CYS A 90 13.09 -0.35 20.71
N SER A 91 12.00 -1.10 20.76
CA SER A 91 11.78 -2.29 19.93
C SER A 91 10.54 -2.12 19.06
N LEU A 92 10.52 -2.78 17.90
CA LEU A 92 9.30 -2.88 17.10
C LEU A 92 8.37 -3.93 17.70
N VAL A 93 7.10 -3.56 17.86
CA VAL A 93 6.04 -4.45 18.33
C VAL A 93 4.93 -4.44 17.29
N GLU A 94 4.52 -5.62 16.83
CA GLU A 94 3.41 -5.81 15.89
C GLU A 94 2.41 -6.83 16.44
N ASP A 95 1.17 -6.75 15.96
CA ASP A 95 0.09 -7.66 16.34
C ASP A 95 -0.64 -8.14 15.08
N LYS A 96 -0.11 -9.21 14.48
CA LYS A 96 -0.63 -9.78 13.22
C LYS A 96 -2.05 -10.37 13.35
N THR A 97 -2.62 -10.43 14.56
CA THR A 97 -4.01 -10.88 14.75
C THR A 97 -5.03 -9.80 14.41
N LYS A 98 -4.60 -8.53 14.32
CA LYS A 98 -5.46 -7.39 14.02
C LYS A 98 -5.56 -7.12 12.52
N PRO A 99 -6.64 -6.47 12.05
CA PRO A 99 -6.71 -6.00 10.68
C PRO A 99 -5.73 -4.86 10.42
N TYR A 100 -5.35 -4.65 9.17
CA TYR A 100 -4.65 -3.42 8.76
C TYR A 100 -5.56 -2.21 9.02
N PRO A 101 -5.05 -1.06 9.50
CA PRO A 101 -3.63 -0.76 9.81
C PRO A 101 -3.20 -1.13 11.23
N ASP A 102 -4.07 -1.71 12.06
CA ASP A 102 -3.79 -1.96 13.47
C ASP A 102 -2.75 -3.07 13.72
N CYS A 103 -2.53 -3.95 12.74
CA CYS A 103 -1.44 -4.92 12.80
C CYS A 103 -0.06 -4.34 12.50
N CYS A 104 0.04 -3.09 12.04
CA CYS A 104 1.33 -2.51 11.65
C CYS A 104 2.29 -2.37 12.84
N PRO A 105 3.61 -2.54 12.60
CA PRO A 105 4.61 -2.40 13.64
C PRO A 105 4.61 -0.99 14.23
N LYS A 106 4.79 -0.89 15.54
CA LYS A 106 4.94 0.36 16.28
C LYS A 106 6.19 0.28 17.14
N SER A 107 6.88 1.41 17.30
CA SER A 107 8.00 1.50 18.24
C SER A 107 7.47 1.51 19.68
N LYS A 108 8.04 0.66 20.53
CA LYS A 108 7.79 0.64 21.97
C LYS A 108 9.11 0.76 22.70
N CYS A 109 9.22 1.80 23.51
CA CYS A 109 10.35 2.06 24.40
C CYS A 109 9.98 1.59 25.81
N SER A 110 10.94 1.07 26.58
CA SER A 110 10.75 0.69 27.99
C SER A 110 11.40 1.71 28.92
#